data_AF-A0A7G6WZJ3-F1
#
_entry.id   AF-A0A7G6WZJ3-F1
#
_cell.length_a   1.000
_cell.length_b   1.000
_cell.length_c   1.000
_cell.angle_alpha   90.00
_cell.angle_beta   90.00
_cell.angle_gamma   90.00
#
_symmetry.space_group_name_H-M   'P 1'
#
loop_
_entity.id
_entity.type
_entity.pdbx_description
1 polymer ?
#
loop_
_entity_poly.entity_id
_entity_poly.type
_entity_poly.pdbx_seq_one_letter_code
_entity_poly.pdbx_strand_id
1 'polypeptide(L)' 'MVGDAVTDIEFAHRAGLAAIGLAKNPKRGLELADADAIVHSMTELADAARHVPA' A
#
# COMPACT_ATOMS: atom_id res chain seq x y z
N MET A 1 2.26 -2.16 6.71
CA MET A 1 2.85 -0.82 6.48
C MET A 1 1.99 -0.05 5.51
N VAL A 2 1.85 1.26 5.67
CA VAL A 2 1.15 2.13 4.72
C VAL A 2 2.16 3.13 4.15
N GLY A 3 2.26 3.24 2.83
CA GLY A 3 3.25 4.11 2.18
C GLY A 3 2.82 4.57 0.80
N ASP A 4 3.44 5.63 0.29
CA ASP A 4 3.16 6.19 -1.05
C ASP A 4 4.38 6.15 -1.98
N ALA A 5 5.48 5.54 -1.54
CA ALA A 5 6.68 5.30 -2.31
C ALA A 5 6.95 3.80 -2.50
N VAL A 6 7.59 3.44 -3.62
CA VAL A 6 8.06 2.06 -3.88
C VAL A 6 8.97 1.55 -2.77
N THR A 7 9.80 2.43 -2.20
CA THR A 7 10.70 2.08 -1.08
C THR A 7 9.94 1.64 0.17
N ASP A 8 8.72 2.13 0.38
CA ASP A 8 7.88 1.69 1.49
C ASP A 8 7.41 0.25 1.29
N ILE A 9 7.03 -0.08 0.05
CA ILE A 9 6.59 -1.42 -0.32
C ILE A 9 7.75 -2.42 -0.21
N GLU A 10 8.91 -2.06 -0.76
CA GLU A 10 10.12 -2.88 -0.63
C GLU A 10 10.53 -3.11 0.82
N PHE A 11 10.46 -2.07 1.66
CA PHE A 11 10.79 -2.18 3.07
C PHE A 11 9.81 -3.10 3.80
N ALA A 12 8.51 -2.93 3.58
CA ALA A 12 7.47 -3.76 4.19
C ALA A 12 7.70 -5.24 3.89
N HIS A 13 7.89 -5.59 2.60
CA HIS A 13 8.15 -6.96 2.18
C HIS A 13 9.44 -7.52 2.79
N ARG A 14 10.53 -6.74 2.82
CA ARG A 14 11.79 -7.15 3.46
C ARG A 14 11.64 -7.38 4.96
N ALA A 15 10.73 -6.64 5.61
CA ALA A 15 10.40 -6.80 7.01
C ALA A 15 9.39 -7.93 7.28
N GLY A 16 8.88 -8.60 6.24
CA GLY A 16 7.83 -9.62 6.36
C GLY A 16 6.48 -9.04 6.77
N LEU A 17 6.24 -7.76 6.49
CA LEU A 17 5.00 -7.06 6.76
C LEU A 17 4.23 -6.88 5.46
N ALA A 18 2.90 -6.93 5.55
CA ALA A 18 2.06 -6.55 4.42
C ALA A 18 2.13 -5.04 4.13
N ALA A 19 1.94 -4.65 2.88
CA ALA A 19 2.10 -3.30 2.35
C ALA A 19 0.80 -2.78 1.73
N ILE A 20 0.34 -1.60 2.19
CA ILE A 20 -0.78 -0.87 1.59
C ILE A 20 -0.24 0.40 0.92
N GLY A 21 -0.36 0.48 -0.40
CA GLY A 21 0.01 1.63 -1.20
C GLY A 21 -1.05 2.71 -1.19
N LEU A 22 -0.71 3.95 -0.81
CA LEU A 22 -1.58 5.12 -0.88
C LEU A 22 -1.34 5.89 -2.20
N ALA A 23 -2.09 5.54 -3.23
CA ALA A 23 -2.02 6.16 -4.56
C ALA A 23 -2.81 7.47 -4.63
N LYS A 24 -2.17 8.57 -4.21
CA LYS A 24 -2.74 9.94 -4.26
C LYS A 24 -3.05 10.45 -5.68
N ASN A 25 -2.60 9.74 -6.71
CA ASN A 25 -2.94 9.99 -8.11
C ASN A 25 -2.83 8.69 -8.95
N PRO A 26 -3.39 8.66 -10.18
CA PRO A 26 -3.38 7.46 -11.02
C PRO A 26 -1.98 6.95 -11.37
N LYS A 27 -1.01 7.87 -11.53
CA LYS A 27 0.39 7.51 -11.82
C LYS A 27 1.01 6.70 -10.68
N ARG A 28 0.73 7.07 -9.43
CA ARG A 28 1.21 6.35 -8.25
C ARG A 28 0.59 4.96 -8.11
N GLY A 29 -0.65 4.77 -8.56
CA GLY A 29 -1.27 3.44 -8.58
C GLY A 29 -0.48 2.43 -9.41
N LEU A 30 0.07 2.87 -10.54
CA LEU A 30 0.91 2.02 -11.40
C LEU A 30 2.28 1.73 -10.78
N GLU A 31 2.86 2.71 -10.08
CA GLU A 31 4.16 2.56 -9.44
C GLU A 31 4.12 1.67 -8.18
N LEU A 32 2.97 1.59 -7.50
CA LEU A 32 2.76 0.81 -6.29
C LEU A 32 2.15 -0.58 -6.57
N ALA A 33 2.27 -1.08 -7.80
CA ALA A 33 1.64 -2.33 -8.24
C ALA A 33 2.03 -3.56 -7.41
N ASP A 34 3.20 -3.53 -6.76
CA ASP A 34 3.68 -4.60 -5.90
C ASP A 34 3.09 -4.55 -4.49
N ALA A 35 2.31 -3.54 -4.11
CA ALA A 35 1.65 -3.50 -2.80
C ALA A 35 0.56 -4.59 -2.68
N ASP A 36 0.37 -5.14 -1.49
CA ASP A 36 -0.70 -6.12 -1.20
C ASP A 36 -2.10 -5.52 -1.37
N ALA A 37 -2.22 -4.21 -1.16
CA ALA A 37 -3.41 -3.44 -1.52
C ALA A 37 -3.04 -2.03 -1.94
N ILE A 38 -3.84 -1.43 -2.83
CA ILE A 38 -3.70 -0.02 -3.25
C ILE A 38 -5.01 0.70 -2.91
N VAL A 39 -4.88 1.85 -2.27
CA VAL A 39 -5.99 2.73 -1.91
C VAL A 39 -5.73 4.14 -2.44
N HIS A 40 -6.80 4.86 -2.76
CA HIS A 40 -6.72 6.23 -3.29
C HIS A 40 -7.08 7.30 -2.26
N SER A 41 -7.54 6.88 -1.09
CA SER A 41 -7.95 7.78 -0.02
C SER A 41 -7.74 7.16 1.36
N MET A 42 -7.69 8.00 2.39
CA MET A 42 -7.64 7.55 3.79
C MET A 42 -8.92 6.83 4.24
N THR A 43 -10.04 7.09 3.57
CA THR A 43 -11.31 6.40 3.84
C THR A 43 -11.22 4.94 3.42
N GLU A 44 -10.71 4.68 2.20
CA GLU A 44 -10.47 3.32 1.70
C GLU A 44 -9.43 2.57 2.54
N LEU A 45 -8.44 3.27 3.10
CA LEU A 45 -7.40 2.67 3.93
C LEU A 45 -7.97 1.89 5.11
N ALA A 46 -8.99 2.43 5.79
CA ALA A 46 -9.59 1.78 6.95
C ALA A 46 -10.26 0.45 6.60
N ASP A 47 -10.82 0.34 5.39
CA ASP A 47 -11.39 -0.90 4.90
C ASP A 47 -10.30 -1.86 4.40
N ALA A 48 -9.30 -1.37 3.65
CA ALA A 48 -8.18 -2.19 3.20
C ALA A 48 -7.41 -2.83 4.35
N ALA A 49 -7.16 -2.08 5.44
CA ALA A 49 -6.45 -2.57 6.61
C ALA A 49 -7.14 -3.75 7.32
N ARG A 50 -8.45 -3.97 7.11
CA ARG A 50 -9.16 -5.14 7.66
C ARG A 50 -9.02 -6.39 6.80
N HIS A 51 -8.61 -6.26 5.55
CA HIS A 51 -8.59 -7.34 4.57
C HIS A 51 -7.18 -7.82 4.21
N VAL A 52 -6.15 -7.02 4.53
CA VAL A 52 -4.76 -7.40 4.32
C VAL A 52 -4.29 -8.32 5.45
N PRO A 53 -3.67 -9.48 5.15
CA PRO A 53 -3.18 -10.41 6.17
C PRO A 53 -2.08 -9.76 7.04
N ALA A 54 -2.06 -10.15 8.32
CA ALA A 54 -1.11 -9.66 9.31
C ALA A 54 0.28 -10.30 9.17
#